data_AF-A0A953T7Z6-F1
#
_entry.id   AF-A0A953T7Z6-F1
#
_cell.length_a   1.000
_cell.length_b   1.000
_cell.length_c   1.000
_cell.angle_alpha   90.00
_cell.angle_beta   90.00
_cell.angle_gamma   90.00
#
_symmetry.space_group_name_H-M   'P 1'
#
loop_
_entity.id
_entity.type
_entity.pdbx_description
1 polymer ?
#
loop_
_entity_poly.entity_id
_entity_poly.type
_entity_poly.pdbx_seq_one_letter_code
_entity_poly.pdbx_strand_id
1 'polypeptide(L)'
;MIILLFGVLWGILLCLLLSAPFPYTPLFTVLFIISIAVLVSAKKMLIINKKYIIYSVAVFIFSYILTCYVIFKPPSQDFINFGTISQNKRAVIFLCEGEMEKYTPYYTNYFLQDKPFYLKPIYSYRIKKIYSKLDVNSKNNNLSLIARDVKSSILSYKPYYFYIAYLGYTPSLSDAITYAVNDGCSEIIIINYTFDNNLFEKTKKFVDYNKLTSNGISIKFSKSVQETGEFQQYITEKIINMPAKFDGIILLTKNSEVATIIKSHLNEHFRKDDIFLITDDLDYGINYFIKKQCSNILYVCLDESSSGIMTEYFYPKIALKYSDKIKIVGIKDWGYDKLLVKAAIKCFLENEK
;
A
#
# COMPACT_ATOMS: atom_id res chain seq x y z
N MET A 1 -42.73 -10.03 12.77
CA MET A 1 -41.66 -9.39 13.58
C MET A 1 -40.38 -10.22 13.64
N ILE A 2 -40.42 -11.49 14.09
CA ILE A 2 -39.22 -12.37 14.18
C ILE A 2 -38.44 -12.48 12.85
N ILE A 3 -39.13 -12.59 11.72
CA ILE A 3 -38.49 -12.65 10.38
C ILE A 3 -37.68 -11.38 10.05
N LEU A 4 -38.05 -10.22 10.62
CA LEU A 4 -37.28 -8.98 10.44
C LEU A 4 -35.96 -9.04 11.21
N LEU A 5 -35.96 -9.64 12.41
CA LEU A 5 -34.75 -9.84 13.22
C LEU A 5 -33.75 -10.75 12.49
N PHE A 6 -34.23 -11.81 11.84
CA PHE A 6 -33.37 -12.64 10.97
C PHE A 6 -32.81 -11.85 9.78
N GLY A 7 -33.60 -10.96 9.18
CA GLY A 7 -33.12 -10.03 8.14
C GLY A 7 -31.96 -9.17 8.64
N VAL A 8 -32.09 -8.55 9.83
CA VAL A 8 -31.00 -7.79 10.47
C VAL A 8 -29.76 -8.66 10.70
N LEU A 9 -29.95 -9.82 11.34
CA LEU A 9 -28.86 -10.73 11.69
C LEU A 9 -28.09 -11.20 10.46
N TRP A 10 -28.79 -11.61 9.40
CA TRP A 10 -28.17 -12.10 8.18
C TRP A 10 -27.44 -11.00 7.41
N GLY A 11 -27.95 -9.76 7.41
CA GLY A 11 -27.26 -8.62 6.79
C GLY A 11 -25.93 -8.33 7.48
N ILE A 12 -25.92 -8.33 8.82
CA ILE A 12 -24.71 -8.17 9.63
C ILE A 12 -23.74 -9.34 9.38
N LEU A 13 -24.21 -10.59 9.52
CA LEU A 13 -23.37 -11.78 9.37
C LEU A 13 -22.77 -11.91 7.97
N LEU A 14 -23.51 -11.57 6.92
CA LEU A 14 -22.97 -11.58 5.55
C LEU A 14 -21.82 -10.59 5.41
N CYS A 15 -21.98 -9.36 5.91
CA CYS A 15 -20.93 -8.36 5.90
C CYS A 15 -19.68 -8.84 6.66
N LEU A 16 -19.87 -9.41 7.86
CA LEU A 16 -18.78 -9.95 8.68
C LEU A 16 -18.07 -11.15 8.03
N LEU A 17 -18.80 -12.08 7.42
CA LEU A 17 -18.21 -13.23 6.70
C LEU A 17 -17.26 -12.79 5.59
N LEU A 18 -17.68 -11.77 4.84
CA LEU A 18 -16.93 -11.21 3.72
C LEU A 18 -15.72 -10.37 4.19
N SER A 19 -15.86 -9.62 5.28
CA SER A 19 -14.87 -8.61 5.68
C SER A 19 -14.00 -8.99 6.89
N ALA A 20 -14.44 -9.86 7.80
CA ALA A 20 -13.67 -10.16 9.00
C ALA A 20 -12.42 -11.01 8.71
N PRO A 21 -11.37 -10.97 9.54
CA PRO A 21 -10.20 -11.81 9.38
C PRO A 21 -10.53 -13.30 9.32
N PHE A 22 -9.69 -14.08 8.64
CA PHE A 22 -9.92 -15.53 8.44
C PHE A 22 -10.21 -16.32 9.71
N PRO A 23 -9.50 -16.10 10.85
CA PRO A 23 -9.76 -16.81 12.10
C PRO A 23 -11.21 -16.73 12.60
N TYR A 24 -11.94 -15.66 12.27
CA TYR A 24 -13.33 -15.47 12.70
C TYR A 24 -14.36 -16.07 11.72
N THR A 25 -13.94 -16.45 10.52
CA THR A 25 -14.86 -16.98 9.49
C THR A 25 -15.63 -18.21 9.96
N PRO A 26 -15.00 -19.23 10.60
CA PRO A 26 -15.72 -20.41 11.09
C PRO A 26 -16.83 -20.05 12.09
N LEU A 27 -16.55 -19.13 13.02
CA LEU A 27 -17.52 -18.66 14.00
C LEU A 27 -18.75 -18.04 13.31
N PHE A 28 -18.53 -17.10 12.38
CA PHE A 28 -19.64 -16.46 11.66
C PHE A 28 -20.41 -17.45 10.77
N THR A 29 -19.73 -18.44 10.19
CA THR A 29 -20.38 -19.49 9.40
C THR A 29 -21.28 -20.35 10.29
N VAL A 30 -20.81 -20.76 11.47
CA VAL A 30 -21.61 -21.53 12.44
C VAL A 30 -22.81 -20.73 12.90
N LEU A 31 -22.63 -19.45 13.25
CA LEU A 31 -23.75 -18.56 13.63
C LEU A 31 -24.78 -18.43 12.50
N PHE A 32 -24.32 -18.32 11.25
CA PHE A 32 -25.21 -18.27 10.09
C PHE A 32 -26.01 -19.57 9.94
N ILE A 33 -25.37 -20.73 10.05
CA ILE A 33 -26.03 -22.05 9.98
C ILE A 33 -27.05 -22.23 11.11
N ILE A 34 -26.67 -21.92 12.36
CA ILE A 34 -27.57 -22.00 13.51
C ILE A 34 -28.79 -21.09 13.29
N SER A 35 -28.58 -19.86 12.80
CA SER A 35 -29.67 -18.93 12.55
C SER A 35 -30.67 -19.45 11.50
N ILE A 36 -30.19 -20.12 10.44
CA ILE A 36 -31.04 -20.77 9.44
C ILE A 36 -31.81 -21.93 10.09
N ALA A 37 -31.14 -22.79 10.86
CA ALA A 37 -31.78 -23.93 11.53
C ALA A 37 -32.90 -23.49 12.49
N VAL A 38 -32.68 -22.42 13.26
CA VAL A 38 -33.70 -21.82 14.15
C VAL A 38 -34.88 -21.31 13.35
N LEU A 39 -34.66 -20.57 12.26
CA LEU A 39 -35.75 -20.05 11.42
C LEU A 39 -36.56 -21.19 10.79
N VAL A 40 -35.90 -22.23 10.28
CA VAL A 40 -36.57 -23.41 9.69
C VAL A 40 -37.41 -24.15 10.74
N SER A 41 -36.88 -24.33 11.95
CA SER A 41 -37.59 -24.99 13.04
C SER A 41 -38.79 -24.17 13.52
N ALA A 42 -38.61 -22.86 13.65
CA ALA A 42 -39.66 -21.93 14.06
C ALA A 42 -40.74 -21.73 12.98
N LYS A 43 -40.47 -22.07 11.72
CA LYS A 43 -41.43 -21.92 10.60
C LYS A 43 -42.79 -22.57 10.87
N LYS A 44 -42.82 -23.71 11.59
CA LYS A 44 -44.07 -24.40 11.95
C LYS A 44 -44.91 -23.64 13.00
N MET A 45 -44.29 -22.74 13.77
CA MET A 45 -44.93 -22.00 14.87
C MET A 45 -45.18 -20.53 14.51
N LEU A 46 -44.73 -20.06 13.34
CA LEU A 46 -44.80 -18.66 12.92
C LEU A 46 -45.84 -18.48 11.80
N ILE A 47 -46.80 -17.57 12.02
CA ILE A 47 -47.70 -17.10 10.96
C ILE A 47 -46.93 -16.09 10.10
N ILE A 48 -46.51 -16.52 8.90
CA ILE A 48 -45.68 -15.71 8.00
C ILE A 48 -46.57 -14.90 7.06
N ASN A 49 -46.70 -13.59 7.31
CA ASN A 49 -47.32 -12.67 6.35
C ASN A 49 -46.33 -12.32 5.23
N LYS A 50 -46.75 -12.41 3.97
CA LYS A 50 -45.95 -12.05 2.78
C LYS A 50 -45.38 -10.63 2.85
N LYS A 51 -46.10 -9.68 3.46
CA LYS A 51 -45.60 -8.30 3.67
C LYS A 51 -44.32 -8.27 4.53
N TYR A 52 -44.23 -9.11 5.56
CA TYR A 52 -43.02 -9.19 6.41
C TYR A 52 -41.83 -9.82 5.71
N ILE A 53 -42.03 -10.63 4.66
CA ILE A 53 -40.94 -11.14 3.84
C ILE A 53 -40.29 -9.99 3.06
N ILE A 54 -41.08 -9.14 2.41
CA ILE A 54 -40.59 -7.96 1.68
C ILE A 54 -39.85 -7.01 2.63
N TYR A 55 -40.44 -6.72 3.80
CA TYR A 55 -39.78 -5.89 4.80
C TYR A 55 -38.48 -6.51 5.34
N SER A 56 -38.38 -7.84 5.44
CA SER A 56 -37.16 -8.52 5.86
C SER A 56 -36.02 -8.34 4.86
N VAL A 57 -36.31 -8.37 3.56
CA VAL A 57 -35.32 -8.06 2.51
C VAL A 57 -34.83 -6.62 2.63
N ALA A 58 -35.74 -5.66 2.83
CA ALA A 58 -35.36 -4.26 3.01
C ALA A 58 -34.47 -4.06 4.26
N VAL A 59 -34.84 -4.68 5.38
CA VAL A 59 -34.08 -4.62 6.63
C VAL A 59 -32.74 -5.35 6.53
N PHE A 60 -32.66 -6.44 5.77
CA PHE A 60 -31.40 -7.11 5.44
C PHE A 60 -30.46 -6.19 4.68
N ILE A 61 -30.95 -5.54 3.62
CA ILE A 61 -30.14 -4.59 2.83
C ILE A 61 -29.68 -3.43 3.71
N PHE A 62 -30.59 -2.86 4.50
CA PHE A 62 -30.28 -1.75 5.41
C PHE A 62 -29.22 -2.13 6.45
N SER A 63 -29.38 -3.25 7.14
CA SER A 63 -28.44 -3.73 8.16
C SER A 63 -27.07 -4.08 7.57
N TYR A 64 -27.03 -4.69 6.37
CA TYR A 64 -25.79 -4.90 5.63
C TYR A 64 -25.08 -3.57 5.32
N ILE A 65 -25.79 -2.60 4.75
CA ILE A 65 -25.26 -1.27 4.40
C ILE A 65 -24.75 -0.55 5.65
N LEU A 66 -25.52 -0.58 6.74
CA LEU A 66 -25.14 0.02 8.01
C LEU A 66 -23.86 -0.62 8.57
N THR A 67 -23.75 -1.94 8.51
CA THR A 67 -22.54 -2.67 8.95
C THR A 67 -21.34 -2.32 8.07
N CYS A 68 -21.53 -2.24 6.74
CA CYS A 68 -20.49 -1.77 5.83
C CYS A 68 -19.99 -0.37 6.21
N TYR A 69 -20.91 0.55 6.50
CA TYR A 69 -20.57 1.90 6.92
C TYR A 69 -19.77 1.92 8.22
N VAL A 70 -20.15 1.12 9.23
CA VAL A 70 -19.42 1.05 10.51
C VAL A 70 -18.00 0.51 10.33
N ILE A 71 -17.82 -0.55 9.54
CA ILE A 71 -16.50 -1.20 9.34
C ILE A 71 -15.57 -0.34 8.49
N PHE A 72 -16.09 0.24 7.40
CA PHE A 72 -15.30 0.98 6.41
C PHE A 72 -15.44 2.50 6.56
N LYS A 73 -15.94 2.97 7.71
CA LYS A 73 -16.01 4.38 8.02
C LYS A 73 -14.59 4.96 7.88
N PRO A 74 -14.40 6.07 7.15
CA PRO A 74 -13.12 6.76 7.19
C PRO A 74 -12.79 7.14 8.64
N PRO A 75 -11.50 7.09 9.03
CA PRO A 75 -11.09 7.57 10.35
C PRO A 75 -11.59 9.00 10.55
N SER A 76 -11.99 9.35 11.78
CA SER A 76 -12.22 10.75 12.10
C SER A 76 -10.92 11.50 11.82
N GLN A 77 -11.01 12.63 11.11
CA GLN A 77 -9.92 13.60 11.13
C GLN A 77 -9.95 14.22 12.52
N ASP A 78 -9.20 13.63 13.44
CA ASP A 78 -9.00 14.24 14.74
C ASP A 78 -8.26 15.56 14.51
N PHE A 79 -8.83 16.64 15.03
CA PHE A 79 -8.24 17.95 14.89
C PHE A 79 -6.88 17.96 15.59
N ILE A 80 -5.85 18.41 14.87
CA ILE A 80 -4.55 18.68 15.45
C ILE A 80 -4.73 19.69 16.58
N ASN A 81 -4.41 19.27 17.80
CA ASN A 81 -4.37 20.16 18.94
C ASN A 81 -3.02 20.86 18.92
N PHE A 82 -3.01 22.14 18.57
CA PHE A 82 -1.77 22.90 18.51
C PHE A 82 -1.29 23.19 19.94
N GLY A 83 -0.29 22.43 20.39
CA GLY A 83 0.48 22.76 21.58
C GLY A 83 1.37 23.99 21.37
N THR A 84 2.26 24.26 22.31
CA THR A 84 3.24 25.35 22.16
C THR A 84 4.26 25.00 21.08
N ILE A 85 4.19 25.69 19.94
CA ILE A 85 5.14 25.53 18.83
C ILE A 85 6.45 26.24 19.14
N SER A 86 7.58 25.55 18.93
CA SER A 86 8.92 26.09 19.13
C SER A 86 9.65 26.22 17.78
N GLN A 87 10.16 27.41 17.49
CA GLN A 87 10.88 27.69 16.24
C GLN A 87 12.19 26.92 16.07
N ASN A 88 12.72 26.36 17.15
CA ASN A 88 13.97 25.59 17.14
C ASN A 88 13.74 24.08 16.96
N LYS A 89 12.49 23.61 17.05
CA LYS A 89 12.17 22.18 16.94
C LYS A 89 11.82 21.84 15.50
N ARG A 90 12.54 20.88 14.94
CA ARG A 90 12.36 20.41 13.57
C ARG A 90 12.10 18.91 13.57
N ALA A 91 11.20 18.48 12.69
CA ALA A 91 10.89 17.08 12.48
C ALA A 91 11.33 16.61 11.09
N VAL A 92 11.71 15.35 11.00
CA VAL A 92 11.92 14.61 9.76
C VAL A 92 10.95 13.45 9.74
N ILE A 93 10.17 13.36 8.67
CA ILE A 93 9.24 12.26 8.44
C ILE A 93 9.76 11.44 7.26
N PHE A 94 10.07 10.17 7.50
CA PHE A 94 10.38 9.21 6.45
C PHE A 94 9.06 8.64 5.91
N LEU A 95 8.64 9.12 4.74
CA LEU A 95 7.40 8.70 4.11
C LEU A 95 7.69 7.59 3.09
N CYS A 96 7.11 6.41 3.30
CA CYS A 96 7.27 5.27 2.42
C CYS A 96 5.92 4.59 2.14
N GLU A 97 5.92 3.60 1.25
CA GLU A 97 4.73 2.77 1.02
C GLU A 97 4.46 1.89 2.23
N GLY A 98 3.19 1.72 2.59
CA GLY A 98 2.77 0.79 3.63
C GLY A 98 1.97 -0.37 3.09
N GLU A 99 1.97 -1.46 3.84
CA GLU A 99 1.06 -2.57 3.55
C GLU A 99 0.59 -3.26 4.82
N MET A 100 -0.56 -3.93 4.76
CA MET A 100 -1.02 -4.73 5.88
C MET A 100 -0.16 -5.99 6.05
N GLU A 101 0.39 -6.20 7.25
CA GLU A 101 1.16 -7.40 7.60
C GLU A 101 0.32 -8.68 7.49
N LYS A 102 -0.94 -8.56 7.91
CA LYS A 102 -2.00 -9.55 7.74
C LYS A 102 -3.27 -8.84 7.32
N TYR A 103 -4.17 -9.59 6.69
CA TYR A 103 -5.47 -9.05 6.33
C TYR A 103 -6.22 -8.48 7.53
N THR A 104 -6.57 -7.22 7.42
CA THR A 104 -7.46 -6.53 8.36
C THR A 104 -8.44 -5.64 7.59
N PRO A 105 -9.73 -5.66 7.93
CA PRO A 105 -10.74 -4.88 7.21
C PRO A 105 -10.48 -3.36 7.28
N TYR A 106 -9.94 -2.86 8.39
CA TYR A 106 -9.67 -1.43 8.60
C TYR A 106 -8.65 -0.87 7.62
N TYR A 107 -7.48 -1.52 7.47
CA TYR A 107 -6.44 -1.06 6.52
C TYR A 107 -6.78 -1.38 5.06
N THR A 108 -7.69 -2.34 4.82
CA THR A 108 -8.20 -2.63 3.48
C THR A 108 -8.92 -1.42 2.85
N ASN A 109 -9.43 -0.51 3.68
CA ASN A 109 -10.14 0.68 3.21
C ASN A 109 -9.30 1.56 2.27
N TYR A 110 -7.98 1.64 2.50
CA TYR A 110 -7.07 2.39 1.65
C TYR A 110 -7.08 1.86 0.21
N PHE A 111 -6.96 0.54 0.05
CA PHE A 111 -6.98 -0.13 -1.26
C PHE A 111 -8.34 -0.08 -1.95
N LEU A 112 -9.40 0.24 -1.21
CA LEU A 112 -10.79 0.26 -1.69
C LEU A 112 -11.38 1.67 -1.68
N GLN A 113 -10.56 2.72 -1.61
CA GLN A 113 -11.02 4.11 -1.54
C GLN A 113 -11.97 4.49 -2.70
N ASP A 114 -11.70 3.98 -3.91
CA ASP A 114 -12.49 4.26 -5.12
C ASP A 114 -13.71 3.32 -5.26
N LYS A 115 -13.94 2.42 -4.30
CA LYS A 115 -15.06 1.48 -4.32
C LYS A 115 -16.22 1.98 -3.46
N PRO A 116 -17.47 1.88 -3.94
CA PRO A 116 -18.64 2.15 -3.12
C PRO A 116 -18.62 1.33 -1.83
N PHE A 117 -18.92 1.96 -0.69
CA PHE A 117 -18.75 1.34 0.63
C PHE A 117 -19.52 0.02 0.80
N TYR A 118 -20.71 -0.11 0.21
CA TYR A 118 -21.52 -1.32 0.26
C TYR A 118 -20.93 -2.49 -0.57
N LEU A 119 -20.02 -2.21 -1.51
CA LEU A 119 -19.29 -3.25 -2.25
C LEU A 119 -17.96 -3.63 -1.58
N LYS A 120 -17.46 -2.83 -0.64
CA LYS A 120 -16.17 -3.07 0.03
C LYS A 120 -16.06 -4.48 0.62
N PRO A 121 -17.07 -5.06 1.32
CA PRO A 121 -16.96 -6.43 1.81
C PRO A 121 -16.64 -7.47 0.73
N ILE A 122 -17.21 -7.34 -0.47
CA ILE A 122 -16.96 -8.29 -1.57
C ILE A 122 -15.51 -8.21 -2.05
N TYR A 123 -14.98 -6.99 -2.19
CA TYR A 123 -13.58 -6.79 -2.56
C TYR A 123 -12.62 -7.18 -1.44
N SER A 124 -12.97 -6.86 -0.20
CA SER A 124 -12.29 -7.29 1.01
C SER A 124 -12.15 -8.81 1.09
N TYR A 125 -13.19 -9.57 0.73
CA TYR A 125 -13.10 -11.03 0.67
C TYR A 125 -12.06 -11.52 -0.36
N ARG A 126 -11.90 -10.83 -1.50
CA ARG A 126 -10.86 -11.14 -2.49
C ARG A 126 -9.47 -10.85 -1.95
N ILE A 127 -9.28 -9.69 -1.32
CA ILE A 127 -8.01 -9.29 -0.70
C ILE A 127 -7.65 -10.25 0.43
N LYS A 128 -8.61 -10.53 1.32
CA LYS A 128 -8.54 -11.54 2.38
C LYS A 128 -7.99 -12.85 1.83
N LYS A 129 -8.59 -13.42 0.78
CA LYS A 129 -8.12 -14.65 0.12
C LYS A 129 -6.68 -14.60 -0.38
N ILE A 130 -6.18 -13.44 -0.78
CA ILE A 130 -4.79 -13.27 -1.18
C ILE A 130 -3.89 -13.37 0.06
N TYR A 131 -4.17 -12.59 1.10
CA TYR A 131 -3.42 -12.61 2.35
C TYR A 131 -3.51 -13.93 3.13
N SER A 132 -4.50 -14.79 2.92
CA SER A 132 -4.44 -16.16 3.48
C SER A 132 -3.38 -17.06 2.84
N LYS A 133 -2.92 -16.70 1.64
CA LYS A 133 -1.88 -17.45 0.92
C LYS A 133 -0.50 -16.85 1.13
N LEU A 134 -0.44 -15.68 1.74
CA LEU A 134 0.80 -14.99 2.08
C LEU A 134 1.10 -15.28 3.55
N ASP A 135 2.38 -15.45 3.86
CA ASP A 135 2.85 -15.34 5.23
C ASP A 135 2.73 -13.89 5.72
N VAL A 136 3.18 -13.62 6.95
CA VAL A 136 3.23 -12.25 7.47
C VAL A 136 4.06 -11.38 6.54
N ASN A 137 3.43 -10.36 5.97
CA ASN A 137 4.11 -9.45 5.04
C ASN A 137 5.16 -8.63 5.80
N SER A 138 6.43 -8.72 5.37
CA SER A 138 7.57 -8.06 5.99
C SER A 138 7.91 -6.68 5.40
N LYS A 139 7.13 -6.15 4.45
CA LYS A 139 7.37 -4.87 3.75
C LYS A 139 7.66 -3.75 4.75
N ASN A 140 6.78 -3.54 5.72
CA ASN A 140 6.93 -2.46 6.71
C ASN A 140 8.16 -2.67 7.61
N ASN A 141 8.49 -3.92 7.97
CA ASN A 141 9.66 -4.22 8.77
C ASN A 141 10.95 -3.87 8.03
N ASN A 142 11.04 -4.22 6.75
CA ASN A 142 12.18 -3.89 5.90
C ASN A 142 12.34 -2.37 5.73
N LEU A 143 11.24 -1.65 5.48
CA LEU A 143 11.25 -0.20 5.37
C LEU A 143 11.63 0.49 6.68
N SER A 144 11.22 -0.07 7.82
CA SER A 144 11.62 0.41 9.15
C SER A 144 13.12 0.29 9.39
N LEU A 145 13.80 -0.72 8.83
CA LEU A 145 15.26 -0.84 8.91
C LEU A 145 15.97 0.28 8.15
N ILE A 146 15.49 0.61 6.94
CA ILE A 146 16.00 1.74 6.14
C ILE A 146 15.79 3.05 6.92
N ALA A 147 14.57 3.28 7.41
CA ALA A 147 14.25 4.48 8.18
C ALA A 147 15.10 4.62 9.45
N ARG A 148 15.43 3.50 10.12
CA ARG A 148 16.31 3.49 11.30
C ARG A 148 17.72 3.96 10.95
N ASP A 149 18.28 3.51 9.84
CA ASP A 149 19.65 3.88 9.44
C ASP A 149 19.72 5.32 8.92
N VAL A 150 18.66 5.77 8.24
CA VAL A 150 18.47 7.19 7.90
C VAL A 150 18.39 8.03 9.16
N LYS A 151 17.58 7.63 10.15
CA LYS A 151 17.48 8.31 11.46
C LYS A 151 18.84 8.43 12.13
N SER A 152 19.58 7.33 12.27
CA SER A 152 20.91 7.35 12.89
C SER A 152 21.86 8.30 12.19
N SER A 153 21.80 8.39 10.85
CA SER A 153 22.63 9.29 10.07
C SER A 153 22.23 10.76 10.26
N ILE A 154 20.93 11.07 10.25
CA ILE A 154 20.40 12.43 10.41
C ILE A 154 20.60 12.96 11.84
N LEU A 155 20.36 12.13 12.86
CA LEU A 155 20.55 12.52 14.27
C LEU A 155 22.02 12.79 14.62
N SER A 156 22.95 12.17 13.87
CA SER A 156 24.39 12.47 13.98
C SER A 156 24.74 13.85 13.42
N TYR A 157 23.87 14.43 12.58
CA TYR A 157 24.06 15.74 11.98
C TYR A 157 23.47 16.87 12.83
N LYS A 158 22.18 16.78 13.23
CA LYS A 158 21.53 17.73 14.16
C LYS A 158 20.39 17.03 14.94
N PRO A 159 19.95 17.57 16.11
CA PRO A 159 18.83 17.00 16.85
C PRO A 159 17.50 17.26 16.12
N TYR A 160 16.94 16.21 15.51
CA TYR A 160 15.61 16.22 14.89
C TYR A 160 14.66 15.26 15.60
N TYR A 161 13.37 15.59 15.60
CA TYR A 161 12.33 14.61 15.88
C TYR A 161 12.16 13.74 14.63
N PHE A 162 12.21 12.41 14.78
CA PHE A 162 12.17 11.51 13.64
C PHE A 162 10.93 10.62 13.69
N TYR A 163 10.16 10.64 12.61
CA TYR A 163 8.94 9.86 12.45
C TYR A 163 9.01 9.02 11.17
N ILE A 164 8.22 7.96 11.15
CA ILE A 164 7.93 7.19 9.93
C ILE A 164 6.46 7.39 9.59
N ALA A 165 6.15 7.44 8.30
CA ALA A 165 4.80 7.50 7.80
C ALA A 165 4.64 6.52 6.63
N TYR A 166 3.48 5.88 6.57
CA TYR A 166 3.15 4.90 5.54
C TYR A 166 1.99 5.37 4.67
N LEU A 167 2.14 5.20 3.36
CA LEU A 167 1.01 5.30 2.42
C LEU A 167 0.18 4.03 2.51
N GLY A 168 -1.05 4.16 3.00
CA GLY A 168 -1.99 3.03 3.08
C GLY A 168 -1.84 2.11 4.27
N TYR A 169 -1.04 2.52 5.25
CA TYR A 169 -0.90 1.83 6.52
C TYR A 169 -0.76 2.85 7.67
N THR A 170 -0.56 2.37 8.89
CA THR A 170 -0.39 3.21 10.09
C THR A 170 1.03 3.11 10.64
N PRO A 171 1.62 4.19 11.18
CA PRO A 171 1.10 5.57 11.20
C PRO A 171 1.00 6.19 9.79
N SER A 172 -0.10 6.89 9.53
CA SER A 172 -0.29 7.63 8.28
C SER A 172 0.52 8.93 8.29
N LEU A 173 0.63 9.59 7.14
CA LEU A 173 1.29 10.90 7.08
C LEU A 173 0.59 11.95 7.96
N SER A 174 -0.75 11.91 8.05
CA SER A 174 -1.50 12.82 8.93
C SER A 174 -1.17 12.56 10.40
N ASP A 175 -1.05 11.29 10.79
CA ASP A 175 -0.68 10.92 12.17
C ASP A 175 0.74 11.42 12.49
N ALA A 176 1.71 11.17 11.59
CA ALA A 176 3.09 11.60 11.77
C ALA A 176 3.23 13.13 11.86
N ILE A 177 2.50 13.88 11.03
CA ILE A 177 2.45 15.36 11.12
C ILE A 177 1.83 15.78 12.46
N THR A 178 0.72 15.15 12.87
CA THR A 178 0.07 15.47 14.14
C THR A 178 1.00 15.23 15.33
N TYR A 179 1.72 14.11 15.35
CA TYR A 179 2.72 13.83 16.38
C TYR A 179 3.86 14.87 16.36
N ALA A 180 4.39 15.22 15.19
CA ALA A 180 5.41 16.26 15.07
C ALA A 180 4.95 17.63 15.61
N VAL A 181 3.70 18.00 15.33
CA VAL A 181 3.11 19.26 15.83
C VAL A 181 2.87 19.20 17.33
N ASN A 182 2.40 18.07 17.87
CA ASN A 182 2.21 17.88 19.31
C ASN A 182 3.54 17.95 20.08
N ASP A 183 4.64 17.51 19.47
CA ASP A 183 5.99 17.65 20.01
C ASP A 183 6.52 19.10 19.91
N GLY A 184 5.77 20.00 19.28
CA GLY A 184 6.05 21.43 19.17
C GLY A 184 6.96 21.80 18.02
N CYS A 185 7.05 20.98 16.96
CA CYS A 185 7.91 21.26 15.81
C CYS A 185 7.30 22.34 14.90
N SER A 186 8.08 23.35 14.53
CA SER A 186 7.67 24.41 13.58
C SER A 186 8.09 24.12 12.14
N GLU A 187 9.05 23.23 11.91
CA GLU A 187 9.49 22.83 10.58
C GLU A 187 9.45 21.30 10.46
N ILE A 188 8.83 20.80 9.39
CA ILE A 188 8.71 19.38 9.10
C ILE A 188 9.26 19.11 7.69
N ILE A 189 10.28 18.29 7.58
CA ILE A 189 10.84 17.85 6.31
C ILE A 189 10.39 16.41 6.05
N ILE A 190 9.71 16.18 4.93
CA ILE A 190 9.21 14.86 4.54
C ILE A 190 10.15 14.30 3.47
N ILE A 191 10.82 13.20 3.80
CA ILE A 191 11.63 12.42 2.85
C ILE A 191 10.68 11.51 2.08
N ASN A 192 10.55 11.74 0.77
CA ASN A 192 9.73 10.94 -0.12
C ASN A 192 10.45 9.66 -0.56
N TYR A 193 10.29 8.59 0.21
CA TYR A 193 10.76 7.24 -0.09
C TYR A 193 9.68 6.42 -0.84
N THR A 194 9.12 7.01 -1.90
CA THR A 194 8.12 6.36 -2.77
C THR A 194 8.41 6.72 -4.23
N PHE A 195 7.78 6.03 -5.19
CA PHE A 195 7.93 6.35 -6.61
C PHE A 195 7.15 7.61 -7.06
N ASP A 196 6.27 8.14 -6.21
CA ASP A 196 5.31 9.18 -6.58
C ASP A 196 5.82 10.59 -6.28
N ASN A 197 5.94 11.42 -7.31
CA ASN A 197 6.36 12.82 -7.18
C ASN A 197 5.21 13.78 -6.83
N ASN A 198 3.96 13.36 -6.98
CA ASN A 198 2.79 14.22 -6.77
C ASN A 198 2.19 14.07 -5.36
N LEU A 199 2.99 13.65 -4.38
CA LEU A 199 2.52 13.37 -3.03
C LEU A 199 1.87 14.56 -2.36
N PHE A 200 2.45 15.76 -2.49
CA PHE A 200 1.90 16.98 -1.89
C PHE A 200 0.44 17.23 -2.30
N GLU A 201 0.11 17.08 -3.59
CA GLU A 201 -1.26 17.26 -4.07
C GLU A 201 -2.20 16.15 -3.58
N LYS A 202 -1.70 14.91 -3.48
CA LYS A 202 -2.49 13.80 -2.95
C LYS A 202 -2.78 13.96 -1.46
N THR A 203 -1.84 14.51 -0.71
CA THR A 203 -1.94 14.64 0.75
C THR A 203 -2.80 15.81 1.20
N LYS A 204 -3.00 16.84 0.37
CA LYS A 204 -3.96 17.93 0.62
C LYS A 204 -5.39 17.46 0.90
N LYS A 205 -5.78 16.29 0.39
CA LYS A 205 -7.11 15.72 0.62
C LYS A 205 -7.36 15.35 2.08
N PHE A 206 -6.30 15.13 2.86
CA PHE A 206 -6.39 14.66 4.23
C PHE A 206 -5.51 15.45 5.22
N VAL A 207 -4.73 16.42 4.76
CA VAL A 207 -3.95 17.35 5.59
C VAL A 207 -4.27 18.78 5.20
N ASP A 208 -4.69 19.59 6.18
CA ASP A 208 -4.95 21.02 5.99
C ASP A 208 -3.64 21.84 6.14
N TYR A 209 -2.87 21.91 5.05
CA TYR A 209 -1.61 22.66 5.02
C TYR A 209 -1.81 24.16 5.26
N ASN A 210 -2.93 24.75 4.86
CA ASN A 210 -3.19 26.17 5.09
C ASN A 210 -3.30 26.46 6.58
N LYS A 211 -3.98 25.59 7.33
CA LYS A 211 -4.06 25.69 8.78
C LYS A 211 -2.70 25.48 9.45
N LEU A 212 -1.88 24.55 8.96
CA LEU A 212 -0.52 24.34 9.49
C LEU A 212 0.34 25.59 9.28
N THR A 213 0.35 26.14 8.07
CA THR A 213 1.11 27.34 7.74
C THR A 213 0.63 28.57 8.52
N SER A 214 -0.67 28.76 8.70
CA SER A 214 -1.20 29.88 9.50
C SER A 214 -0.85 29.80 10.99
N ASN A 215 -0.50 28.60 11.49
CA ASN A 215 0.01 28.37 12.84
C ASN A 215 1.56 28.36 12.90
N GLY A 216 2.23 28.85 11.86
CA GLY A 216 3.69 28.96 11.82
C GLY A 216 4.43 27.65 11.60
N ILE A 217 3.74 26.61 11.09
CA ILE A 217 4.35 25.31 10.77
C ILE A 217 4.66 25.25 9.26
N SER A 218 5.93 25.09 8.93
CA SER A 218 6.41 24.90 7.57
C SER A 218 6.58 23.41 7.27
N ILE A 219 6.08 22.96 6.11
CA ILE A 219 6.24 21.59 5.65
C ILE A 219 6.91 21.59 4.28
N LYS A 220 8.02 20.86 4.17
CA LYS A 220 8.76 20.66 2.92
C LYS A 220 8.70 19.20 2.50
N PHE A 221 8.50 18.95 1.21
CA PHE A 221 8.53 17.62 0.62
C PHE A 221 9.77 17.49 -0.25
N SER A 222 10.57 16.45 -0.02
CA SER A 222 11.62 16.11 -0.97
C SER A 222 11.03 15.54 -2.27
N LYS A 223 11.82 15.64 -3.33
CA LYS A 223 11.64 14.79 -4.52
C LYS A 223 11.71 13.32 -4.14
N SER A 224 11.17 12.45 -5.00
CA SER A 224 11.31 11.00 -4.83
C SER A 224 12.78 10.61 -4.77
N VAL A 225 13.12 9.68 -3.88
CA VAL A 225 14.45 9.05 -3.84
C VAL A 225 14.86 8.43 -5.18
N GLN A 226 13.91 8.09 -6.05
CA GLN A 226 14.19 7.54 -7.37
C GLN A 226 14.87 8.52 -8.33
N GLU A 227 14.67 9.82 -8.11
CA GLU A 227 15.32 10.86 -8.92
C GLU A 227 16.80 11.04 -8.56
N THR A 228 17.27 10.43 -7.47
CA THR A 228 18.66 10.53 -7.06
C THR A 228 19.58 9.66 -7.92
N GLY A 229 20.77 10.17 -8.21
CA GLY A 229 21.81 9.39 -8.89
C GLY A 229 22.20 8.13 -8.12
N GLU A 230 22.15 8.18 -6.78
CA GLU A 230 22.43 7.05 -5.89
C GLU A 230 21.44 5.89 -6.10
N PHE A 231 20.14 6.19 -6.28
CA PHE A 231 19.14 5.18 -6.60
C PHE A 231 19.35 4.60 -8.01
N GLN A 232 19.58 5.45 -9.00
CA GLN A 232 19.79 5.04 -10.39
C GLN A 232 21.02 4.15 -10.52
N GLN A 233 22.11 4.52 -9.84
CA GLN A 233 23.34 3.72 -9.73
C GLN A 233 23.06 2.37 -9.08
N TYR A 234 22.36 2.35 -7.95
CA TYR A 234 22.01 1.12 -7.25
C TYR A 234 21.29 0.11 -8.16
N ILE A 235 20.24 0.54 -8.86
CA ILE A 235 19.48 -0.35 -9.75
C ILE A 235 20.34 -0.81 -10.93
N THR A 236 21.10 0.10 -11.52
CA THR A 236 21.98 -0.20 -12.67
C THR A 236 23.02 -1.25 -12.30
N GLU A 237 23.72 -1.06 -11.18
CA GLU A 237 24.74 -2.00 -10.68
C GLU A 237 24.12 -3.34 -10.30
N LYS A 238 22.93 -3.34 -9.67
CA LYS A 238 22.21 -4.57 -9.31
C LYS A 238 21.92 -5.43 -10.54
N ILE A 239 21.57 -4.82 -11.67
CA ILE A 239 21.31 -5.52 -12.95
C ILE A 239 22.63 -5.98 -13.59
N ILE A 240 23.64 -5.11 -13.69
CA ILE A 240 24.93 -5.42 -14.33
C ILE A 240 25.64 -6.58 -13.64
N ASN A 241 25.61 -6.59 -12.30
CA ASN A 241 26.31 -7.56 -11.47
C ASN A 241 25.56 -8.90 -11.35
N MET A 242 24.41 -9.07 -12.03
CA MET A 242 23.74 -10.37 -12.05
C MET A 242 24.61 -11.41 -12.78
N PRO A 243 24.77 -12.63 -12.21
CA PRO A 243 25.60 -13.67 -12.82
C PRO A 243 24.99 -14.23 -14.11
N ALA A 244 23.66 -14.22 -14.21
CA ALA A 244 22.95 -14.61 -15.42
C ALA A 244 22.85 -13.41 -16.39
N LYS A 245 23.08 -13.66 -17.68
CA LYS A 245 22.76 -12.72 -18.75
C LYS A 245 21.34 -12.99 -19.27
N PHE A 246 20.65 -11.91 -19.63
CA PHE A 246 19.25 -11.94 -20.04
C PHE A 246 19.09 -11.46 -21.48
N ASP A 247 18.22 -12.12 -22.25
CA ASP A 247 17.91 -11.76 -23.63
C ASP A 247 17.00 -10.52 -23.70
N GLY A 248 16.21 -10.29 -22.65
CA GLY A 248 15.36 -9.12 -22.49
C GLY A 248 15.25 -8.66 -21.04
N ILE A 249 15.12 -7.36 -20.84
CA ILE A 249 15.00 -6.70 -19.54
C ILE A 249 13.77 -5.79 -19.58
N ILE A 250 12.83 -6.04 -18.67
CA ILE A 250 11.62 -5.22 -18.46
C ILE A 250 11.87 -4.30 -17.28
N LEU A 251 11.88 -2.99 -17.49
CA LEU A 251 11.82 -1.98 -16.42
C LEU A 251 10.35 -1.69 -16.14
N LEU A 252 9.84 -2.24 -15.03
CA LEU A 252 8.43 -2.18 -14.66
C LEU A 252 8.17 -0.95 -13.78
N THR A 253 7.50 0.05 -14.34
CA THR A 253 7.25 1.34 -13.67
C THR A 253 6.13 2.14 -14.31
N LYS A 254 5.46 2.97 -13.52
CA LYS A 254 4.60 4.06 -14.00
C LYS A 254 5.37 5.33 -14.32
N ASN A 255 6.58 5.49 -13.78
CA ASN A 255 7.46 6.64 -14.00
C ASN A 255 8.50 6.34 -15.08
N SER A 256 8.23 6.78 -16.32
CA SER A 256 9.09 6.52 -17.47
C SER A 256 10.42 7.29 -17.44
N GLU A 257 10.52 8.42 -16.74
CA GLU A 257 11.72 9.26 -16.76
C GLU A 257 12.91 8.58 -16.07
N VAL A 258 12.73 8.12 -14.83
CA VAL A 258 13.78 7.41 -14.07
C VAL A 258 14.18 6.12 -14.78
N ALA A 259 13.22 5.37 -15.32
CA ALA A 259 13.51 4.17 -16.10
C ALA A 259 14.29 4.47 -17.37
N THR A 260 14.06 5.61 -18.02
CA THR A 260 14.81 6.01 -19.22
C THR A 260 16.28 6.28 -18.87
N ILE A 261 16.55 6.92 -17.73
CA ILE A 261 17.92 7.18 -17.26
C ILE A 261 18.63 5.87 -16.89
N ILE A 262 17.95 4.99 -16.16
CA ILE A 262 18.49 3.65 -15.84
C ILE A 262 18.78 2.89 -17.15
N LYS A 263 17.84 2.92 -18.10
CA LYS A 263 18.01 2.30 -19.42
C LYS A 263 19.21 2.87 -20.16
N SER A 264 19.45 4.18 -20.16
CA SER A 264 20.62 4.77 -20.84
C SER A 264 21.94 4.28 -20.22
N HIS A 265 22.03 4.24 -18.88
CA HIS A 265 23.24 3.72 -18.22
C HIS A 265 23.46 2.23 -18.52
N LEU A 266 22.38 1.43 -18.58
CA LEU A 266 22.47 0.02 -18.96
C LEU A 266 22.87 -0.14 -20.43
N ASN A 267 22.37 0.69 -21.33
CA ASN A 267 22.74 0.68 -22.75
C ASN A 267 24.22 0.93 -22.97
N GLU A 268 24.83 1.84 -22.20
CA GLU A 268 26.29 2.07 -22.26
C GLU A 268 27.09 0.82 -21.92
N HIS A 269 26.57 -0.01 -20.98
CA HIS A 269 27.20 -1.25 -20.55
C HIS A 269 26.94 -2.43 -21.51
N PHE A 270 25.68 -2.67 -21.89
CA PHE A 270 25.27 -3.82 -22.69
C PHE A 270 25.43 -3.60 -24.20
N ARG A 271 25.50 -2.33 -24.65
CA ARG A 271 25.59 -1.90 -26.06
C ARG A 271 24.49 -2.49 -26.96
N LYS A 272 23.27 -2.63 -26.44
CA LYS A 272 22.10 -3.19 -27.15
C LYS A 272 20.81 -2.53 -26.65
N ASP A 273 20.20 -1.66 -27.46
CA ASP A 273 18.98 -0.94 -27.05
C ASP A 273 17.70 -1.80 -27.14
N ASP A 274 17.73 -2.82 -27.99
CA ASP A 274 16.60 -3.68 -28.34
C ASP A 274 16.23 -4.70 -27.25
N ILE A 275 17.09 -4.88 -26.25
CA ILE A 275 16.87 -5.78 -25.11
C ILE A 275 16.04 -5.15 -23.98
N PHE A 276 15.76 -3.84 -24.02
CA PHE A 276 15.07 -3.15 -22.92
C PHE A 276 13.63 -2.76 -23.29
N LEU A 277 12.69 -2.99 -22.36
CA LEU A 277 11.31 -2.51 -22.45
C LEU A 277 10.90 -1.79 -21.16
N ILE A 278 10.37 -0.58 -21.27
CA ILE A 278 9.75 0.14 -20.15
C ILE A 278 8.23 0.00 -20.27
N THR A 279 7.58 -0.46 -19.21
CA THR A 279 6.11 -0.63 -19.16
C THR A 279 5.64 -0.71 -17.71
N ASP A 280 4.36 -0.51 -17.44
CA ASP A 280 3.72 -0.77 -16.14
C ASP A 280 2.92 -2.10 -16.14
N ASP A 281 2.89 -2.82 -17.27
CA ASP A 281 2.21 -4.10 -17.43
C ASP A 281 3.21 -5.24 -17.69
N LEU A 282 3.42 -6.05 -16.64
CA LEU A 282 4.31 -7.21 -16.70
C LEU A 282 3.82 -8.29 -17.69
N ASP A 283 2.51 -8.50 -17.82
CA ASP A 283 1.94 -9.51 -18.72
C ASP A 283 2.19 -9.12 -20.18
N TYR A 284 1.99 -7.84 -20.51
CA TYR A 284 2.38 -7.27 -21.80
C TYR A 284 3.89 -7.42 -22.06
N GLY A 285 4.73 -7.06 -21.08
CA GLY A 285 6.18 -7.11 -21.24
C GLY A 285 6.73 -8.52 -21.49
N ILE A 286 6.19 -9.54 -20.81
CA ILE A 286 6.56 -10.94 -21.05
C ILE A 286 6.17 -11.36 -22.48
N ASN A 287 4.94 -11.05 -22.89
CA ASN A 287 4.46 -11.38 -24.24
C ASN A 287 5.28 -10.69 -25.34
N TYR A 288 5.71 -9.46 -25.12
CA TYR A 288 6.59 -8.73 -26.05
C TYR A 288 7.89 -9.51 -26.31
N PHE A 289 8.56 -10.00 -25.26
CA PHE A 289 9.81 -10.73 -25.41
C PHE A 289 9.64 -12.17 -25.91
N ILE A 290 8.51 -12.82 -25.60
CA ILE A 290 8.15 -14.11 -26.25
C ILE A 290 8.04 -13.93 -27.76
N LYS A 291 7.39 -12.86 -28.24
CA LYS A 291 7.28 -12.57 -29.69
C LYS A 291 8.63 -12.28 -30.34
N LYS A 292 9.58 -11.71 -29.58
CA LYS A 292 10.97 -11.54 -29.99
C LYS A 292 11.83 -12.81 -29.91
N GLN A 293 11.24 -13.94 -29.54
CA GLN A 293 11.93 -15.24 -29.41
C GLN A 293 13.05 -15.21 -28.34
N CYS A 294 12.92 -14.37 -27.31
CA CYS A 294 13.81 -14.41 -26.15
C CYS A 294 13.62 -15.71 -25.37
N SER A 295 14.72 -16.32 -24.92
CA SER A 295 14.70 -17.55 -24.13
C SER A 295 14.61 -17.27 -22.63
N ASN A 296 15.12 -16.12 -22.20
CA ASN A 296 15.09 -15.68 -20.82
C ASN A 296 14.91 -14.17 -20.70
N ILE A 297 14.27 -13.73 -19.62
CA ILE A 297 14.06 -12.31 -19.33
C ILE A 297 14.25 -12.00 -17.85
N LEU A 298 14.62 -10.76 -17.58
CA LEU A 298 14.61 -10.14 -16.26
C LEU A 298 13.51 -9.09 -16.22
N TYR A 299 12.65 -9.11 -15.21
CA TYR A 299 11.86 -7.92 -14.88
C TYR A 299 12.43 -7.24 -13.65
N VAL A 300 12.39 -5.91 -13.64
CA VAL A 300 12.89 -5.06 -12.55
C VAL A 300 11.76 -4.12 -12.17
N CYS A 301 11.16 -4.34 -11.01
CA CYS A 301 10.13 -3.44 -10.50
C CYS A 301 10.78 -2.21 -9.87
N LEU A 302 10.48 -1.05 -10.44
CA LEU A 302 10.91 0.23 -9.89
C LEU A 302 9.84 0.82 -8.98
N ASP A 303 8.58 0.43 -9.05
CA ASP A 303 7.55 1.06 -8.20
C ASP A 303 7.52 0.50 -6.77
N GLU A 304 8.05 -0.69 -6.52
CA GLU A 304 7.96 -1.36 -5.21
C GLU A 304 9.22 -1.16 -4.36
N SER A 305 9.08 -0.41 -3.26
CA SER A 305 10.18 -0.12 -2.33
C SER A 305 10.65 -1.31 -1.49
N SER A 306 9.76 -2.24 -1.18
CA SER A 306 10.08 -3.52 -0.54
C SER A 306 8.99 -4.56 -0.84
N SER A 307 9.25 -5.82 -0.51
CA SER A 307 8.44 -6.97 -0.93
C SER A 307 7.02 -6.94 -0.34
N GLY A 308 6.06 -6.44 -1.13
CA GLY A 308 4.62 -6.42 -0.83
C GLY A 308 3.77 -7.43 -1.59
N ILE A 309 2.44 -7.31 -1.51
CA ILE A 309 1.47 -8.18 -2.23
C ILE A 309 1.72 -8.24 -3.75
N MET A 310 2.16 -7.14 -4.37
CA MET A 310 2.50 -7.14 -5.79
C MET A 310 3.66 -8.11 -6.09
N THR A 311 4.71 -8.03 -5.28
CA THR A 311 5.95 -8.81 -5.42
C THR A 311 5.81 -10.27 -5.00
N GLU A 312 4.99 -10.54 -3.97
CA GLU A 312 4.87 -11.88 -3.38
C GLU A 312 3.70 -12.67 -3.95
N TYR A 313 2.71 -12.00 -4.55
CA TYR A 313 1.55 -12.69 -5.11
C TYR A 313 1.33 -12.42 -6.60
N PHE A 314 1.23 -11.15 -7.01
CA PHE A 314 0.77 -10.82 -8.37
C PHE A 314 1.83 -11.09 -9.43
N TYR A 315 3.05 -10.57 -9.29
CA TYR A 315 4.11 -10.80 -10.28
C TYR A 315 4.50 -12.27 -10.42
N PRO A 316 4.68 -13.05 -9.33
CA PRO A 316 4.95 -14.49 -9.45
C PRO A 316 3.83 -15.22 -10.19
N LYS A 317 2.55 -14.87 -9.92
CA LYS A 317 1.42 -15.48 -10.63
C LYS A 317 1.37 -15.14 -12.10
N ILE A 318 1.72 -13.92 -12.49
CA ILE A 318 1.81 -13.54 -13.90
C ILE A 318 2.94 -14.33 -14.55
N ALA A 319 4.14 -14.35 -13.96
CA ALA A 319 5.29 -15.08 -14.49
C ALA A 319 5.03 -16.59 -14.64
N LEU A 320 4.35 -17.22 -13.67
CA LEU A 320 4.02 -18.64 -13.73
C LEU A 320 3.18 -19.03 -14.96
N LYS A 321 2.33 -18.14 -15.48
CA LYS A 321 1.51 -18.40 -16.69
C LYS A 321 2.34 -18.66 -17.95
N TYR A 322 3.61 -18.24 -17.95
CA TYR A 322 4.52 -18.30 -19.10
C TYR A 322 5.75 -19.17 -18.84
N SER A 323 5.79 -19.88 -17.70
CA SER A 323 6.95 -20.66 -17.26
C SER A 323 7.35 -21.80 -18.20
N ASP A 324 6.42 -22.24 -19.05
CA ASP A 324 6.60 -23.22 -20.12
C ASP A 324 7.23 -22.63 -21.40
N LYS A 325 7.18 -21.30 -21.57
CA LYS A 325 7.58 -20.61 -22.80
C LYS A 325 8.89 -19.85 -22.69
N ILE A 326 9.17 -19.30 -21.52
CA ILE A 326 10.31 -18.41 -21.31
C ILE A 326 10.77 -18.47 -19.85
N LYS A 327 12.08 -18.39 -19.63
CA LYS A 327 12.63 -18.31 -18.28
C LYS A 327 12.51 -16.88 -17.76
N ILE A 328 11.86 -16.69 -16.61
CA ILE A 328 11.60 -15.36 -16.04
C ILE A 328 12.29 -15.24 -14.69
N VAL A 329 13.10 -14.20 -14.53
CA VAL A 329 13.73 -13.81 -13.26
C VAL A 329 13.26 -12.40 -12.90
N GLY A 330 13.14 -12.10 -11.61
CA GLY A 330 12.64 -10.81 -11.13
C GLY A 330 13.52 -10.17 -10.07
N ILE A 331 13.88 -8.91 -10.26
CA ILE A 331 14.19 -7.99 -9.17
C ILE A 331 12.85 -7.37 -8.77
N LYS A 332 12.24 -7.93 -7.72
CA LYS A 332 10.85 -7.64 -7.39
C LYS A 332 10.64 -6.30 -6.69
N ASP A 333 11.66 -5.79 -6.01
CA ASP A 333 11.65 -4.56 -5.24
C ASP A 333 13.07 -4.00 -5.08
N TRP A 334 13.15 -2.79 -4.50
CA TRP A 334 14.44 -2.14 -4.24
C TRP A 334 15.21 -2.92 -3.18
N GLY A 335 14.55 -3.32 -2.09
CA GLY A 335 15.17 -4.02 -0.97
C GLY A 335 15.92 -3.07 -0.04
N TYR A 336 16.85 -3.60 0.74
CA TYR A 336 17.70 -2.82 1.65
C TYR A 336 19.12 -2.72 1.10
N ASP A 337 19.61 -1.49 0.93
CA ASP A 337 20.98 -1.20 0.49
C ASP A 337 21.49 0.13 1.03
N LYS A 338 22.80 0.26 1.23
CA LYS A 338 23.44 1.50 1.72
C LYS A 338 23.30 2.67 0.74
N LEU A 339 23.27 2.42 -0.57
CA LEU A 339 23.01 3.45 -1.58
C LEU A 339 21.59 4.01 -1.46
N LEU A 340 20.61 3.18 -1.10
CA LEU A 340 19.24 3.63 -0.86
C LEU A 340 19.13 4.50 0.41
N VAL A 341 19.90 4.17 1.45
CA VAL A 341 20.02 5.05 2.64
C VAL A 341 20.66 6.39 2.27
N LYS A 342 21.73 6.37 1.47
CA LYS A 342 22.39 7.60 0.97
C LYS A 342 21.45 8.45 0.11
N ALA A 343 20.66 7.82 -0.76
CA ALA A 343 19.64 8.50 -1.57
C ALA A 343 18.64 9.26 -0.68
N ALA A 344 18.11 8.60 0.36
CA ALA A 344 17.20 9.23 1.31
C ALA A 344 17.84 10.40 2.08
N ILE A 345 19.09 10.25 2.51
CA ILE A 345 19.84 11.32 3.20
C ILE A 345 20.07 12.51 2.26
N LYS A 346 20.38 12.27 0.99
CA LYS A 346 20.58 13.33 0.00
C LYS A 346 19.29 14.14 -0.22
N CYS A 347 18.16 13.46 -0.40
CA CYS A 347 16.85 14.10 -0.48
C CYS A 347 16.56 14.99 0.73
N PHE A 348 16.93 14.54 1.94
CA PHE A 348 16.83 15.34 3.15
C PHE A 348 17.72 16.59 3.09
N LEU A 349 19.01 16.44 2.80
CA LEU A 349 19.99 17.54 2.78
C LEU A 349 19.65 18.62 1.74
N GLU A 350 19.04 18.24 0.61
CA GLU A 350 18.58 19.20 -0.40
C GLU A 350 17.44 20.11 0.09
N ASN A 351 16.63 19.64 1.04
CA ASN A 351 15.48 20.37 1.60
C ASN A 351 15.79 21.10 2.91
N GLU A 352 16.91 20.73 3.54
CA GLU A 352 17.38 21.36 4.78
C GLU A 352 18.11 22.69 4.50
N LYS A 353 18.71 22.83 3.32
CA LYS A 353 19.25 24.10 2.80
C LYS A 353 18.14 25.13 2.65
#